data_AF-A0A5B9EP32-F1
#
_entry.id   AF-A0A5B9EP32-F1
#
_cell.length_a   1.000
_cell.length_b   1.000
_cell.length_c   1.000
_cell.angle_alpha   90.00
_cell.angle_beta   90.00
_cell.angle_gamma   90.00
#
_symmetry.space_group_name_H-M   'P 1'
#
loop_
_entity.id
_entity.type
_entity.pdbx_description
1 polymer ?
#
loop_
_entity_poly.entity_id
_entity_poly.type
_entity_poly.pdbx_seq_one_letter_code
_entity_poly.pdbx_strand_id
1 'polypeptide(L)'
;MKKMTLTAGLFAALGATSAVAEGFTVQDLGVTPSREACMAAGESAMRRYVDVNGGGSVDPTTWVVYGWDLRPGDQDVTIMCPVVNGGVINAFMVVHGETTDDDRIYTADTLARLFENPK
;
A
#
# COMPACT_ATOMS: atom_id res chain seq x y z
N MET A 1 -35.95 -30.18 -49.77
CA MET A 1 -36.19 -29.15 -48.73
C MET A 1 -36.36 -29.82 -47.38
N LYS A 2 -35.43 -29.61 -46.45
CA LYS A 2 -35.67 -29.60 -45.00
C LYS A 2 -34.46 -28.91 -44.37
N LYS A 3 -34.67 -27.63 -44.03
CA LYS A 3 -33.75 -26.79 -43.28
C LYS A 3 -33.72 -27.35 -41.86
N MET A 4 -32.55 -27.72 -41.35
CA MET A 4 -32.39 -28.04 -39.94
C MET A 4 -31.32 -27.12 -39.36
N THR A 5 -31.78 -26.41 -38.34
CA THR A 5 -31.34 -25.12 -37.85
C THR A 5 -29.99 -25.19 -37.13
N LEU A 6 -29.13 -24.23 -37.45
CA LEU A 6 -27.88 -23.94 -36.76
C LEU A 6 -28.19 -23.10 -35.51
N THR A 7 -28.34 -23.71 -34.33
CA THR A 7 -28.41 -22.95 -33.06
C THR A 7 -28.21 -23.85 -31.85
N ALA A 8 -26.98 -23.97 -31.35
CA ALA A 8 -26.68 -24.22 -29.94
C ALA A 8 -25.18 -24.12 -29.72
N GLY A 9 -24.74 -23.14 -28.92
CA GLY A 9 -23.36 -23.10 -28.45
C GLY A 9 -22.74 -21.72 -28.26
N LEU A 10 -23.52 -20.68 -27.93
CA LEU A 10 -22.97 -19.39 -27.54
C LEU A 10 -23.60 -18.91 -26.23
N PHE A 11 -23.39 -19.65 -25.14
CA PHE A 11 -23.86 -19.25 -23.80
C PHE A 11 -22.86 -19.52 -22.66
N ALA A 12 -21.57 -19.75 -22.96
CA ALA A 12 -20.56 -20.04 -21.93
C ALA A 12 -19.64 -18.84 -21.59
N ALA A 13 -20.11 -17.60 -21.71
CA ALA A 13 -19.26 -16.40 -21.52
C ALA A 13 -19.72 -15.43 -20.42
N LEU A 14 -20.66 -15.80 -19.54
CA LEU A 14 -21.26 -14.89 -18.55
C LEU A 14 -20.76 -15.08 -17.10
N GLY A 15 -19.64 -15.77 -16.92
CA GLY A 15 -19.08 -16.05 -15.59
C GLY A 15 -17.80 -15.28 -15.24
N ALA A 16 -17.46 -14.19 -15.92
CA ALA A 16 -16.33 -13.36 -15.54
C ALA A 16 -16.73 -12.50 -14.34
N THR A 17 -16.67 -13.06 -13.13
CA THR A 17 -16.57 -12.23 -11.93
C THR A 17 -15.29 -11.42 -12.06
N SER A 18 -15.40 -10.10 -12.11
CA SER A 18 -14.24 -9.21 -12.08
C SER A 18 -13.38 -9.62 -10.88
N ALA A 19 -12.18 -10.14 -11.12
CA ALA A 19 -11.18 -10.21 -10.08
C ALA A 19 -10.91 -8.76 -9.68
N VAL A 20 -11.42 -8.34 -8.52
CA VAL A 20 -11.08 -7.05 -7.93
C VAL A 20 -9.61 -7.16 -7.55
N ALA A 21 -8.74 -6.60 -8.39
CA ALA A 21 -7.34 -6.45 -8.03
C ALA A 21 -7.26 -5.55 -6.79
N GLU A 22 -6.37 -5.88 -5.86
CA GLU A 22 -6.04 -4.99 -4.75
C GLU A 22 -5.64 -3.61 -5.28
N GLY A 23 -6.15 -2.57 -4.64
CA GLY A 23 -5.78 -1.19 -4.96
C GLY A 23 -4.48 -0.81 -4.27
N PHE A 24 -3.82 0.23 -4.77
CA PHE A 24 -2.64 0.79 -4.15
C PHE A 24 -2.62 2.33 -4.22
N THR A 25 -2.02 2.95 -3.21
CA THR A 25 -1.72 4.39 -3.15
C THR A 25 -0.22 4.55 -2.92
N VAL A 26 0.44 5.42 -3.69
CA VAL A 26 1.87 5.72 -3.54
C VAL A 26 2.05 7.18 -3.16
N GLN A 27 2.93 7.46 -2.21
CA GLN A 27 3.32 8.81 -1.84
C GLN A 27 4.84 8.96 -1.81
N ASP A 28 5.32 10.10 -2.32
CA ASP A 28 6.69 10.56 -2.08
C ASP A 28 6.71 11.28 -0.72
N LEU A 29 7.50 10.75 0.20
CA LEU A 29 7.67 11.30 1.55
C LEU A 29 8.86 12.28 1.62
N GLY A 30 9.57 12.46 0.51
CA GLY A 30 10.63 13.45 0.34
C GLY A 30 12.01 13.00 0.81
N VAL A 31 12.94 13.95 0.71
CA VAL A 31 14.36 13.72 1.01
C VAL A 31 14.59 13.70 2.52
N THR A 32 15.43 12.76 2.95
CA THR A 32 15.83 12.61 4.35
C THR A 32 17.34 12.79 4.49
N PRO A 33 17.85 13.20 5.68
CA PRO A 33 19.28 13.44 5.88
C PRO A 33 20.16 12.18 5.78
N SER A 34 19.63 11.02 6.15
CA SER A 34 20.32 9.73 6.09
C SER A 34 19.33 8.58 6.03
N ARG A 35 19.83 7.38 5.72
CA ARG A 35 18.99 6.16 5.71
C ARG A 35 18.47 5.85 7.10
N GLU A 36 19.30 6.00 8.11
CA GLU A 36 18.94 5.77 9.51
C GLU A 36 17.82 6.73 9.93
N ALA A 37 17.90 8.01 9.55
CA ALA A 37 16.85 8.99 9.83
C ALA A 37 15.53 8.64 9.12
N CYS A 38 15.59 8.23 7.85
CA CYS A 38 14.43 7.76 7.10
C CYS A 38 13.77 6.53 7.74
N MET A 39 14.58 5.53 8.08
CA MET A 39 14.10 4.29 8.70
C MET A 39 13.50 4.55 10.09
N ALA A 40 14.14 5.39 10.91
CA ALA A 40 13.63 5.76 12.22
C ALA A 40 12.29 6.52 12.13
N ALA A 41 12.16 7.45 11.17
CA ALA A 41 10.91 8.16 10.91
C ALA A 41 9.81 7.21 10.42
N GLY A 42 10.12 6.30 9.49
CA GLY A 42 9.20 5.30 8.99
C GLY A 42 8.70 4.34 10.07
N GLU A 43 9.60 3.81 10.89
CA GLU A 43 9.26 2.90 11.98
C GLU A 43 8.42 3.60 13.05
N SER A 44 8.81 4.81 13.46
CA SER A 44 8.05 5.62 14.42
C SER A 44 6.63 5.92 13.89
N ALA A 45 6.52 6.34 12.62
CA ALA A 45 5.23 6.62 11.99
C ALA A 45 4.31 5.39 11.97
N MET A 46 4.82 4.23 11.55
CA MET A 46 4.02 3.00 11.51
C MET A 46 3.59 2.53 12.89
N ARG A 47 4.51 2.49 13.86
CA ARG A 47 4.18 2.06 15.24
C ARG A 47 3.12 2.96 15.84
N ARG A 48 3.27 4.28 15.68
CA ARG A 48 2.29 5.25 16.16
C ARG A 48 0.96 5.15 15.44
N TYR A 49 0.97 4.84 14.15
CA TYR A 49 -0.26 4.59 13.41
C TYR A 49 -1.00 3.38 13.99
N VAL A 50 -0.29 2.27 14.23
CA VAL A 50 -0.85 1.04 14.83
C VAL A 50 -1.40 1.33 16.23
N ASP A 51 -0.69 2.11 17.06
CA ASP A 51 -1.14 2.47 18.41
C ASP A 51 -2.47 3.24 18.39
N VAL A 52 -2.71 4.07 17.38
CA VAL A 52 -3.88 4.95 17.30
C VAL A 52 -5.06 4.30 16.57
N ASN A 53 -4.81 3.67 15.43
CA ASN A 53 -5.86 3.16 14.53
C ASN A 53 -6.09 1.66 14.71
N GLY A 54 -5.15 0.97 15.37
CA GLY A 54 -5.07 -0.49 15.39
C GLY A 54 -4.44 -1.04 14.11
N GLY A 55 -3.95 -2.26 14.20
CA GLY A 55 -3.39 -2.97 13.07
C GLY A 55 -2.65 -4.23 13.49
N GLY A 56 -1.91 -4.80 12.56
CA GLY A 56 -1.01 -5.92 12.78
C GLY A 56 0.36 -5.47 13.28
N SER A 57 1.41 -5.98 12.65
CA SER A 57 2.79 -5.78 13.11
C SER A 57 3.57 -4.82 12.22
N VAL A 58 4.69 -4.34 12.73
CA VAL A 58 5.66 -3.49 12.02
C VAL A 58 7.02 -4.16 12.10
N ASP A 59 7.64 -4.39 10.94
CA ASP A 59 8.95 -5.03 10.81
C ASP A 59 9.91 -4.19 9.94
N PRO A 60 10.96 -3.60 10.53
CA PRO A 60 11.99 -2.89 9.79
C PRO A 60 13.08 -3.84 9.26
N THR A 61 13.52 -3.59 8.03
CA THR A 61 14.70 -4.21 7.39
C THR A 61 15.85 -3.20 7.31
N THR A 62 16.81 -3.42 6.40
CA THR A 62 17.94 -2.49 6.23
C THR A 62 17.59 -1.19 5.51
N TRP A 63 16.52 -1.17 4.70
CA TRP A 63 16.11 0.02 3.94
C TRP A 63 14.60 0.11 3.69
N VAL A 64 13.81 -0.79 4.27
CA VAL A 64 12.34 -0.82 4.17
C VAL A 64 11.76 -1.04 5.55
N VAL A 65 10.75 -0.25 5.92
CA VAL A 65 9.84 -0.55 7.02
C VAL A 65 8.58 -1.14 6.41
N TYR A 66 8.18 -2.33 6.85
CA TYR A 66 6.96 -3.00 6.41
C TYR A 66 5.97 -3.10 7.55
N GLY A 67 4.69 -2.89 7.28
CA GLY A 67 3.60 -3.13 8.22
C GLY A 67 2.44 -3.80 7.51
N TRP A 68 1.70 -4.63 8.24
CA TRP A 68 0.57 -5.38 7.69
C TRP A 68 -0.64 -5.38 8.64
N ASP A 69 -1.79 -5.75 8.08
CA ASP A 69 -3.11 -5.75 8.72
C ASP A 69 -3.49 -4.39 9.34
N LEU A 70 -3.04 -3.27 8.76
CA LEU A 70 -3.34 -1.92 9.27
C LEU A 70 -4.81 -1.54 9.02
N ARG A 71 -5.41 -0.84 10.00
CA ARG A 71 -6.79 -0.35 9.92
C ARG A 71 -6.86 1.12 9.52
N PRO A 72 -7.95 1.60 8.90
CA PRO A 72 -9.18 0.88 8.53
C PRO A 72 -8.96 -0.13 7.40
N GLY A 73 -9.77 -1.19 7.39
CA GLY A 73 -9.62 -2.30 6.45
C GLY A 73 -8.51 -3.27 6.86
N ASP A 74 -7.90 -3.88 5.85
CA ASP A 74 -6.79 -4.82 5.95
C ASP A 74 -5.73 -4.36 4.95
N GLN A 75 -4.87 -3.45 5.42
CA GLN A 75 -3.92 -2.72 4.57
C GLN A 75 -2.49 -3.03 4.94
N ASP A 76 -1.67 -3.15 3.92
CA ASP A 76 -0.23 -3.34 4.03
C ASP A 76 0.48 -2.08 3.57
N VAL A 77 1.52 -1.71 4.31
CA VAL A 77 2.27 -0.49 4.09
C VAL A 77 3.75 -0.81 3.97
N THR A 78 4.36 -0.28 2.92
CA THR A 78 5.81 -0.33 2.71
C THR A 78 6.35 1.09 2.66
N ILE A 79 7.21 1.45 3.61
CA ILE A 79 8.01 2.69 3.54
C ILE A 79 9.43 2.31 3.15
N MET A 80 9.89 2.79 2.00
CA MET A 80 11.21 2.51 1.44
C MET A 80 12.12 3.73 1.59
N CYS A 81 13.38 3.48 1.94
CA CYS A 81 14.46 4.47 2.09
C CYS A 81 15.63 4.20 1.12
N PRO A 82 15.41 4.14 -0.21
CA PRO A 82 16.45 3.85 -1.20
C PRO A 82 17.51 4.97 -1.28
N VAL A 83 18.71 4.61 -1.78
CA VAL A 83 19.65 5.62 -2.28
C VAL A 83 19.24 5.93 -3.71
N VAL A 84 18.98 7.20 -4.00
CA VAL A 84 18.65 7.72 -5.33
C VAL A 84 19.66 8.79 -5.74
N ASN A 85 19.66 9.17 -7.02
CA ASN A 85 20.38 10.34 -7.57
C ASN A 85 21.74 10.65 -6.94
N GLY A 86 22.69 9.71 -6.99
CA GLY A 86 24.07 9.96 -6.59
C GLY A 86 24.32 10.00 -5.08
N GLY A 87 23.44 9.45 -4.25
CA GLY A 87 23.67 9.32 -2.79
C GLY A 87 22.55 9.86 -1.92
N VAL A 88 21.55 10.52 -2.51
CA VAL A 88 20.41 11.11 -1.79
C VAL A 88 19.51 10.00 -1.26
N ILE A 89 19.01 10.15 -0.04
CA ILE A 89 17.99 9.24 0.50
C ILE A 89 16.62 9.88 0.32
N ASN A 90 15.78 9.30 -0.52
CA ASN A 90 14.40 9.75 -0.72
C ASN A 90 13.44 8.68 -0.21
N ALA A 91 12.50 9.08 0.65
CA ALA A 91 11.52 8.20 1.24
C ALA A 91 10.31 8.04 0.30
N PHE A 92 9.84 6.81 0.10
CA PHE A 92 8.63 6.50 -0.65
C PHE A 92 7.74 5.59 0.18
N MET A 93 6.43 5.78 0.07
CA MET A 93 5.45 4.94 0.75
C MET A 93 4.50 4.32 -0.27
N VAL A 94 4.20 3.05 -0.08
CA VAL A 94 3.15 2.32 -0.79
C VAL A 94 2.18 1.78 0.25
N VAL A 95 0.90 2.02 0.04
CA VAL A 95 -0.21 1.43 0.81
C VAL A 95 -1.00 0.56 -0.15
N HIS A 96 -1.18 -0.73 0.16
CA HIS A 96 -1.94 -1.67 -0.66
C HIS A 96 -2.91 -2.51 0.17
N GLY A 97 -3.94 -3.05 -0.47
CA GLY A 97 -4.89 -3.97 0.17
C GLY A 97 -6.26 -3.98 -0.52
N GLU A 98 -7.15 -4.84 -0.06
CA GLU A 98 -8.50 -5.04 -0.64
C GLU A 98 -9.54 -3.99 -0.21
N THR A 99 -9.15 -3.01 0.62
CA THR A 99 -10.07 -1.98 1.15
C THR A 99 -10.51 -0.93 0.10
N THR A 100 -11.24 0.10 0.52
CA THR A 100 -11.64 1.22 -0.34
C THR A 100 -10.47 2.15 -0.68
N ASP A 101 -10.56 2.90 -1.79
CA ASP A 101 -9.54 3.92 -2.11
C ASP A 101 -9.45 4.99 -1.03
N ASP A 102 -10.59 5.40 -0.47
CA ASP A 102 -10.66 6.40 0.60
C ASP A 102 -9.91 5.95 1.86
N ASP A 103 -10.03 4.67 2.23
CA ASP A 103 -9.28 4.09 3.36
C ASP A 103 -7.78 4.05 3.09
N ARG A 104 -7.36 3.70 1.87
CA ARG A 104 -5.94 3.75 1.46
C ARG A 104 -5.38 5.16 1.50
N ILE A 105 -6.13 6.13 1.00
CA ILE A 105 -5.74 7.54 1.01
C ILE A 105 -5.66 8.05 2.46
N TYR A 106 -6.63 7.71 3.31
CA TYR A 106 -6.59 8.06 4.74
C TYR A 106 -5.35 7.50 5.43
N THR A 107 -5.03 6.22 5.20
CA THR A 107 -3.85 5.57 5.77
C THR A 107 -2.57 6.24 5.28
N ALA A 108 -2.44 6.47 3.97
CA ALA A 108 -1.29 7.15 3.39
C ALA A 108 -1.11 8.57 3.97
N ASP A 109 -2.14 9.40 3.93
CA ASP A 109 -2.07 10.78 4.41
C ASP A 109 -1.75 10.86 5.91
N THR A 110 -2.26 9.92 6.70
CA THR A 110 -1.98 9.88 8.14
C THR A 110 -0.54 9.48 8.40
N LEU A 111 -0.04 8.43 7.73
CA LEU A 111 1.35 8.01 7.86
C LEU A 111 2.33 9.07 7.38
N ALA A 112 2.03 9.79 6.29
CA ALA A 112 2.86 10.89 5.82
C ALA A 112 2.98 12.00 6.87
N ARG A 113 1.87 12.41 7.50
CA ARG A 113 1.90 13.40 8.60
C ARG A 113 2.71 12.94 9.81
N LEU A 114 2.64 11.65 10.14
CA LEU A 114 3.41 11.07 11.24
C LEU A 114 4.89 10.96 10.90
N PHE A 115 5.22 10.64 9.65
CA PHE A 115 6.58 10.58 9.14
C PHE A 115 7.27 11.94 9.17
N GLU A 116 6.56 13.01 8.82
CA GLU A 116 7.07 14.39 8.87
C GLU A 116 7.32 14.88 10.31
N ASN A 117 6.63 14.32 11.30
CA ASN A 117 6.70 14.72 12.70
C ASN A 117 7.01 13.53 13.63
N PRO A 118 8.15 12.86 13.46
CA PRO A 118 8.52 11.71 14.27
C PRO A 118 8.81 12.22 15.69
N LYS A 119 8.02 11.78 16.67
CA LYS A 119 8.18 12.13 18.08
C LYS A 119 8.55 10.90 18.89
#